data_AF-A0A3N5I819-F1
#
_entry.id   AF-A0A3N5I819-F1
#
_cell.length_a   1.000
_cell.length_b   1.000
_cell.length_c   1.000
_cell.angle_alpha   90.00
_cell.angle_beta   90.00
_cell.angle_gamma   90.00
#
_symmetry.space_group_name_H-M   'P 1'
#
loop_
_entity.id
_entity.type
_entity.pdbx_description
1 polymer ?
#
loop_
_entity_poly.entity_id
_entity_poly.type
_entity_poly.pdbx_seq_one_letter_code
_entity_poly.pdbx_strand_id
1 'polypeptide(L)'
;LEAWKGERFSHHGRHYHFDEVLVGPRPYQLPHPPLRMAANPKETFPVVARLGLPLFVGLRDLDIPELRLRIADYRAAWREAGHPGEGDVCLRMPIYAAPTEEEAVEEPRENYIYFFQRHAELTRAGMGRADTGPADRRQAKLAQLAQLSYEAILETRVAVGTAPALVDRLHALREELGLTGLVAELNPGGLTSLERMQRTLRILTHEVIPAFR
;
A
#
# COMPACT_ATOMS: atom_id res chain seq x y z
N LEU A 1 -8.78 -19.02 -9.16
CA LEU A 1 -9.89 -18.43 -9.93
C LEU A 1 -11.03 -19.41 -10.17
N GLU A 2 -10.75 -20.72 -10.31
CA GLU A 2 -11.77 -21.77 -10.55
C GLU A 2 -13.00 -21.73 -9.63
N ALA A 3 -12.79 -21.57 -8.31
CA ALA A 3 -13.88 -21.53 -7.33
C ALA A 3 -14.97 -20.48 -7.63
N TRP A 4 -14.62 -19.37 -8.31
CA TRP A 4 -15.54 -18.28 -8.61
C TRP A 4 -16.33 -18.46 -9.90
N LYS A 5 -15.98 -19.45 -10.72
CA LYS A 5 -16.82 -19.83 -11.87
C LYS A 5 -18.16 -20.41 -11.43
N GLY A 6 -18.26 -20.85 -10.16
CA GLY A 6 -19.43 -21.48 -9.55
C GLY A 6 -19.94 -22.69 -10.32
N GLU A 7 -19.00 -23.46 -10.85
CA GLU A 7 -19.19 -24.81 -11.37
C GLU A 7 -18.50 -25.76 -10.39
N ARG A 8 -18.83 -27.06 -10.45
CA ARG A 8 -18.08 -28.05 -9.67
C ARG A 8 -16.65 -28.15 -10.18
N PHE A 9 -15.69 -28.28 -9.27
CA PHE A 9 -14.28 -28.45 -9.63
C PHE A 9 -13.53 -29.31 -8.62
N SER A 10 -12.43 -29.88 -9.06
CA SER A 10 -11.46 -30.60 -8.23
C SER A 10 -10.14 -29.83 -8.20
N HIS A 11 -9.38 -29.94 -7.10
CA HIS A 11 -8.05 -29.35 -6.98
C HIS A 11 -7.13 -30.32 -6.25
N HIS A 12 -6.05 -30.72 -6.91
CA HIS A 12 -5.03 -31.60 -6.36
C HIS A 12 -3.73 -30.81 -6.21
N GLY A 13 -3.67 -29.98 -5.17
CA GLY A 13 -2.51 -29.17 -4.85
C GLY A 13 -1.63 -29.81 -3.79
N ARG A 14 -0.42 -29.26 -3.61
CA ARG A 14 0.52 -29.70 -2.58
C ARG A 14 -0.04 -29.61 -1.14
N HIS A 15 -0.86 -28.61 -0.87
CA HIS A 15 -1.35 -28.30 0.47
C HIS A 15 -2.82 -28.70 0.68
N TYR A 16 -3.59 -28.73 -0.40
CA TYR A 16 -5.02 -28.98 -0.36
C TYR A 16 -5.38 -29.93 -1.49
N HIS A 17 -6.19 -30.93 -1.15
CA HIS A 17 -6.74 -31.89 -2.08
C HIS A 17 -8.25 -31.94 -1.85
N PHE A 18 -9.04 -31.74 -2.89
CA PHE A 18 -10.47 -31.93 -2.86
C PHE A 18 -11.03 -32.31 -4.23
N ASP A 19 -12.11 -33.08 -4.23
CA ASP A 19 -12.74 -33.63 -5.42
C ASP A 19 -14.20 -33.15 -5.51
N GLU A 20 -14.59 -32.69 -6.71
CA GLU A 20 -15.98 -32.40 -7.09
C GLU A 20 -16.71 -31.42 -6.15
N VAL A 21 -16.02 -30.40 -5.65
CA VAL A 21 -16.61 -29.40 -4.73
C VAL A 21 -17.29 -28.26 -5.48
N LEU A 22 -18.29 -27.65 -4.84
CA LEU A 22 -18.98 -26.45 -5.32
C LEU A 22 -18.82 -25.34 -4.28
N VAL A 23 -18.29 -24.19 -4.69
CA VAL A 23 -18.17 -23.00 -3.83
C VAL A 23 -19.28 -22.03 -4.18
N GLY A 24 -20.10 -21.66 -3.18
CA GLY A 24 -21.19 -20.72 -3.32
C GLY A 24 -21.24 -19.70 -2.17
N PRO A 25 -21.93 -18.55 -2.34
CA PRO A 25 -22.61 -18.12 -3.58
C PRO A 25 -21.63 -17.69 -4.68
N ARG A 26 -22.09 -17.67 -5.95
CA ARG A 26 -21.30 -17.10 -7.06
C ARG A 26 -21.08 -15.59 -6.83
N PRO A 27 -19.88 -15.06 -7.14
CA PRO A 27 -19.69 -13.63 -7.17
C PRO A 27 -20.65 -12.95 -8.16
N TYR A 28 -21.08 -11.75 -7.81
CA TYR A 28 -21.92 -10.93 -8.69
C TYR A 28 -21.13 -10.45 -9.92
N GLN A 29 -19.87 -10.05 -9.73
CA GLN A 29 -18.96 -9.67 -10.83
C GLN A 29 -18.36 -10.90 -11.50
N LEU A 30 -18.47 -10.97 -12.83
CA LEU A 30 -17.93 -12.04 -13.67
C LEU A 30 -16.72 -11.56 -14.50
N PRO A 31 -15.74 -12.43 -14.80
CA PRO A 31 -15.65 -13.83 -14.34
C PRO A 31 -15.32 -13.96 -12.85
N HIS A 32 -14.84 -12.88 -12.23
CA HIS A 32 -14.64 -12.72 -10.80
C HIS A 32 -14.54 -11.22 -10.46
N PRO A 33 -14.62 -10.83 -9.18
CA PRO A 33 -14.33 -9.46 -8.77
C PRO A 33 -12.91 -9.04 -9.21
N PRO A 34 -12.67 -7.75 -9.51
CA PRO A 34 -11.34 -7.26 -9.82
C PRO A 34 -10.35 -7.60 -8.71
N LEU A 35 -9.20 -8.16 -9.09
CA LEU A 35 -8.16 -8.53 -8.17
C LEU A 35 -7.03 -7.52 -8.20
N ARG A 36 -6.44 -7.28 -7.03
CA ARG A 36 -5.14 -6.62 -6.87
C ARG A 36 -4.32 -7.44 -5.89
N MET A 37 -3.03 -7.54 -6.09
CA MET A 37 -2.15 -8.28 -5.18
C MET A 37 -1.31 -7.31 -4.37
N ALA A 38 -1.34 -7.48 -3.05
CA ALA A 38 -0.44 -6.76 -2.16
C ALA A 38 0.98 -7.28 -2.31
N ALA A 39 1.96 -6.39 -2.49
CA ALA A 39 3.37 -6.76 -2.54
C ALA A 39 4.22 -5.87 -1.62
N ASN A 40 5.05 -6.49 -0.79
CA ASN A 40 5.96 -5.80 0.14
C ASN A 40 7.43 -6.16 -0.07
N PRO A 41 7.86 -7.41 -0.32
CA PRO A 41 9.25 -7.70 -0.69
C PRO A 41 9.55 -7.27 -2.14
N LYS A 42 10.84 -7.08 -2.48
CA LYS A 42 11.24 -6.63 -3.83
C LYS A 42 10.90 -7.71 -4.87
N GLU A 43 11.13 -8.94 -4.47
CA GLU A 43 11.00 -10.17 -5.25
C GLU A 43 9.55 -10.44 -5.66
N THR A 44 8.57 -9.92 -4.89
CA THR A 44 7.14 -10.13 -5.16
C THR A 44 6.65 -9.26 -6.32
N PHE A 45 7.26 -8.10 -6.59
CA PHE A 45 6.79 -7.16 -7.61
C PHE A 45 6.82 -7.80 -9.03
N PRO A 46 7.94 -8.40 -9.49
CA PRO A 46 7.94 -9.14 -10.76
C PRO A 46 6.97 -10.32 -10.79
N VAL A 47 6.74 -10.99 -9.65
CA VAL A 47 5.78 -12.11 -9.58
C VAL A 47 4.36 -11.62 -9.83
N VAL A 48 3.94 -10.54 -9.17
CA VAL A 48 2.63 -9.91 -9.40
C VAL A 48 2.47 -9.52 -10.87
N ALA A 49 3.52 -8.94 -11.46
CA ALA A 49 3.52 -8.52 -12.85
C ALA A 49 3.36 -9.69 -13.82
N ARG A 50 4.13 -10.78 -13.66
CA ARG A 50 4.02 -11.96 -14.53
C ARG A 50 2.65 -12.62 -14.44
N LEU A 51 1.99 -12.55 -13.28
CA LEU A 51 0.61 -13.01 -13.09
C LEU A 51 -0.44 -12.10 -13.76
N GLY A 52 -0.05 -10.93 -14.29
CA GLY A 52 -0.97 -9.99 -14.93
C GLY A 52 -1.93 -9.31 -13.94
N LEU A 53 -1.52 -9.19 -12.67
CA LEU A 53 -2.36 -8.63 -11.61
C LEU A 53 -1.98 -7.17 -11.29
N PRO A 54 -2.95 -6.27 -11.12
CA PRO A 54 -2.72 -4.95 -10.53
C PRO A 54 -1.98 -5.01 -9.20
N LEU A 55 -1.06 -4.06 -9.01
CA LEU A 55 -0.25 -3.92 -7.81
C LEU A 55 -0.99 -3.10 -6.74
N PHE A 56 -0.99 -3.59 -5.50
CA PHE A 56 -1.37 -2.84 -4.31
C PHE A 56 -0.17 -2.77 -3.36
N VAL A 57 0.20 -1.58 -2.90
CA VAL A 57 1.43 -1.38 -2.13
C VAL A 57 1.25 -0.31 -1.07
N GLY A 58 1.96 -0.41 0.06
CA GLY A 58 1.96 0.61 1.11
C GLY A 58 3.37 0.97 1.59
N LEU A 59 3.48 2.13 2.25
CA LEU A 59 4.75 2.73 2.68
C LEU A 59 5.15 2.42 4.13
N ARG A 60 4.56 1.37 4.71
CA ARG A 60 4.94 0.90 6.05
C ARG A 60 6.35 0.32 6.05
N ASP A 61 6.63 -0.55 5.07
CA ASP A 61 7.92 -1.22 4.88
C ASP A 61 8.80 -0.59 3.81
N LEU A 62 8.33 0.49 3.18
CA LEU A 62 8.90 1.08 1.98
C LEU A 62 8.90 2.61 2.09
N ASP A 63 9.84 3.28 1.45
CA ASP A 63 9.73 4.70 1.18
C ASP A 63 9.46 4.94 -0.32
N ILE A 64 9.14 6.19 -0.66
CA ILE A 64 8.84 6.59 -2.04
C ILE A 64 10.01 6.30 -3.00
N PRO A 65 11.28 6.64 -2.69
CA PRO A 65 12.41 6.35 -3.57
C PRO A 65 12.58 4.86 -3.86
N GLU A 66 12.47 4.01 -2.84
CA GLU A 66 12.55 2.56 -3.03
C GLU A 66 11.34 2.03 -3.81
N LEU A 67 10.14 2.55 -3.53
CA LEU A 67 8.92 2.17 -4.24
C LEU A 67 9.04 2.47 -5.74
N ARG A 68 9.58 3.62 -6.12
CA ARG A 68 9.81 3.99 -7.53
C ARG A 68 10.63 2.95 -8.28
N LEU A 69 11.73 2.48 -7.66
CA LEU A 69 12.58 1.43 -8.25
C LEU A 69 11.82 0.10 -8.40
N ARG A 70 11.00 -0.26 -7.41
CA ARG A 70 10.24 -1.52 -7.45
C ARG A 70 9.06 -1.49 -8.42
N ILE A 71 8.43 -0.33 -8.61
CA ILE A 71 7.44 -0.13 -9.68
C ILE A 71 8.10 -0.30 -11.04
N ALA A 72 9.32 0.21 -11.24
CA ALA A 72 10.05 -0.01 -12.48
C ALA A 72 10.31 -1.50 -12.75
N ASP A 73 10.72 -2.27 -11.72
CA ASP A 73 10.88 -3.73 -11.81
C ASP A 73 9.56 -4.44 -12.15
N TYR A 74 8.45 -4.04 -11.52
CA TYR A 74 7.10 -4.53 -11.83
C TYR A 74 6.73 -4.28 -13.29
N ARG A 75 6.88 -3.05 -13.78
CA ARG A 75 6.53 -2.68 -15.17
C ARG A 75 7.42 -3.35 -16.20
N ALA A 76 8.70 -3.55 -15.90
CA ALA A 76 9.60 -4.32 -16.76
C ALA A 76 9.12 -5.76 -16.91
N ALA A 77 8.81 -6.44 -15.79
CA ALA A 77 8.28 -7.80 -15.81
C ALA A 77 6.87 -7.90 -16.43
N TRP A 78 6.04 -6.86 -16.30
CA TRP A 78 4.71 -6.77 -16.91
C TRP A 78 4.82 -6.82 -18.44
N ARG A 79 5.69 -5.98 -19.00
CA ARG A 79 5.96 -5.92 -20.45
C ARG A 79 6.64 -7.20 -20.95
N GLU A 80 7.60 -7.75 -20.21
CA GLU A 80 8.26 -9.02 -20.56
C GLU A 80 7.26 -10.18 -20.66
N ALA A 81 6.25 -10.20 -19.78
CA ALA A 81 5.18 -11.21 -19.80
C ALA A 81 4.13 -10.98 -20.92
N GLY A 82 4.23 -9.89 -21.68
CA GLY A 82 3.34 -9.59 -22.80
C GLY A 82 1.96 -9.03 -22.39
N HIS A 83 1.83 -8.54 -21.16
CA HIS A 83 0.57 -7.93 -20.69
C HIS A 83 0.37 -6.54 -21.32
N PRO A 84 -0.86 -6.12 -21.65
CA PRO A 84 -1.13 -4.82 -22.24
C PRO A 84 -0.94 -3.67 -21.23
N GLY A 85 -0.59 -2.49 -21.72
CA GLY A 85 -0.40 -1.29 -20.90
C GLY A 85 0.79 -1.40 -19.94
N GLU A 86 0.76 -0.62 -18.85
CA GLU A 86 1.86 -0.51 -17.87
C GLU A 86 1.54 -1.16 -16.51
N GLY A 87 0.39 -1.83 -16.41
CA GLY A 87 -0.10 -2.42 -15.16
C GLY A 87 -0.55 -1.38 -14.13
N ASP A 88 -1.70 -1.63 -13.52
CA ASP A 88 -2.26 -0.75 -12.50
C ASP A 88 -1.44 -0.76 -11.20
N VAL A 89 -1.23 0.43 -10.61
CA VAL A 89 -0.54 0.59 -9.33
C VAL A 89 -1.38 1.44 -8.38
N CYS A 90 -1.83 0.82 -7.29
CA CYS A 90 -2.57 1.49 -6.24
C CYS A 90 -1.72 1.62 -4.96
N LEU A 91 -1.52 2.86 -4.52
CA LEU A 91 -0.72 3.18 -3.34
C LEU A 91 -1.62 3.41 -2.12
N ARG A 92 -1.35 2.71 -1.03
CA ARG A 92 -1.88 3.03 0.30
C ARG A 92 -0.86 3.88 1.05
N MET A 93 -1.26 5.09 1.44
CA MET A 93 -0.39 6.06 2.10
C MET A 93 -1.12 6.73 3.26
N PRO A 94 -0.46 6.98 4.41
CA PRO A 94 -1.03 7.85 5.42
C PRO A 94 -1.17 9.28 4.93
N ILE A 95 -2.36 9.84 5.10
CA ILE A 95 -2.67 11.21 4.66
C ILE A 95 -3.34 11.97 5.78
N TYR A 96 -2.91 13.21 6.00
CA TYR A 96 -3.50 14.11 6.97
C TYR A 96 -3.67 15.51 6.38
N ALA A 97 -4.82 16.14 6.65
CA ALA A 97 -5.12 17.47 6.14
C ALA A 97 -5.59 18.39 7.28
N ALA A 98 -5.06 19.60 7.30
CA ALA A 98 -5.44 20.63 8.26
C ALA A 98 -5.58 22.00 7.57
N PRO A 99 -6.23 22.98 8.23
CA PRO A 99 -6.37 24.34 7.70
C PRO A 99 -5.05 25.08 7.48
N THR A 100 -4.01 24.75 8.27
CA THR A 100 -2.68 25.37 8.18
C THR A 100 -1.59 24.31 8.04
N GLU A 101 -0.44 24.71 7.49
CA GLU A 101 0.73 23.82 7.36
C GLU A 101 1.26 23.38 8.72
N GLU A 102 1.29 24.30 9.70
CA GLU A 102 1.74 24.00 11.07
C GLU A 102 0.85 22.93 11.72
N GLU A 103 -0.47 23.07 11.66
CA GLU A 103 -1.39 22.06 12.18
C GLU A 103 -1.24 20.72 11.43
N ALA A 104 -1.08 20.76 10.11
CA ALA A 104 -0.95 19.56 9.28
C ALA A 104 0.30 18.75 9.64
N VAL A 105 1.37 19.43 10.05
CA VAL A 105 2.64 18.82 10.48
C VAL A 105 2.58 18.39 11.95
N GLU A 106 2.04 19.19 12.86
CA GLU A 106 2.17 18.90 14.30
C GLU A 106 1.08 17.98 14.84
N GLU A 107 -0.17 18.11 14.38
CA GLU A 107 -1.28 17.31 14.91
C GLU A 107 -1.18 15.79 14.69
N PRO A 108 -0.65 15.27 13.56
CA PRO A 108 -0.50 13.82 13.36
C PRO A 108 0.84 13.28 13.88
N ARG A 109 1.72 14.12 14.43
CA ARG A 109 3.10 13.75 14.81
C ARG A 109 3.15 12.51 15.69
N GLU A 110 2.42 12.53 16.82
CA GLU A 110 2.39 11.42 17.76
C GLU A 110 1.87 10.13 17.11
N ASN A 111 0.79 10.23 16.32
CA ASN A 111 0.19 9.10 15.62
C ASN A 111 1.16 8.43 14.65
N TYR A 112 1.91 9.22 13.88
CA TYR A 112 2.88 8.70 12.91
C TYR A 112 4.14 8.15 13.58
N ILE A 113 4.69 8.84 14.58
CA ILE A 113 5.83 8.32 15.36
C ILE A 113 5.45 6.98 16.00
N TYR A 114 4.30 6.91 16.67
CA TYR A 114 3.82 5.68 17.28
C TYR A 114 3.62 4.56 16.26
N PHE A 115 3.04 4.85 15.10
CA PHE A 115 2.84 3.86 14.03
C PHE A 115 4.15 3.21 13.58
N PHE A 116 5.19 4.01 13.29
CA PHE A 116 6.47 3.47 12.82
C PHE A 116 7.28 2.80 13.94
N GLN A 117 7.20 3.31 15.18
CA GLN A 117 7.78 2.65 16.36
C GLN A 117 7.16 1.27 16.60
N ARG A 118 5.82 1.18 16.62
CA ARG A 118 5.10 -0.08 16.75
C ARG A 118 5.45 -1.05 15.62
N HIS A 119 5.62 -0.55 14.40
CA HIS A 119 6.05 -1.38 13.27
C HIS A 119 7.47 -1.92 13.44
N ALA A 120 8.40 -1.09 13.95
CA ALA A 120 9.75 -1.53 14.30
C ALA A 120 9.74 -2.62 15.38
N GLU A 121 8.89 -2.47 16.41
CA GLU A 121 8.71 -3.47 17.47
C GLU A 121 8.18 -4.81 16.94
N LEU A 122 7.16 -4.77 16.09
CA LEU A 122 6.62 -5.98 15.44
C LEU A 122 7.66 -6.66 14.55
N THR A 123 8.44 -5.87 13.81
CA THR A 123 9.55 -6.37 12.99
C THR A 123 10.60 -7.06 13.87
N ARG A 124 10.94 -6.46 15.02
CA ARG A 124 11.87 -7.02 16.01
C ARG A 124 11.30 -8.31 16.63
N ALA A 125 10.03 -8.33 17.03
CA ALA A 125 9.38 -9.50 17.63
C ALA A 125 9.28 -10.69 16.66
N GLY A 126 9.25 -10.43 15.36
CA GLY A 126 9.30 -11.48 14.34
C GLY A 126 10.68 -12.14 14.18
N MET A 127 11.76 -11.54 14.70
CA MET A 127 13.15 -12.03 14.56
C MET A 127 13.28 -13.49 15.01
N GLY A 128 13.92 -14.32 14.18
CA GLY A 128 14.14 -15.75 14.47
C GLY A 128 13.02 -16.71 14.04
N ARG A 129 11.86 -16.21 13.57
CA ARG A 129 10.85 -17.09 12.94
C ARG A 129 11.27 -17.48 11.52
N ALA A 130 11.13 -18.75 11.16
CA ALA A 130 11.58 -19.29 9.88
C ALA A 130 10.78 -18.79 8.66
N ASP A 131 9.57 -18.28 8.87
CA ASP A 131 8.61 -17.83 7.86
C ASP A 131 8.66 -16.32 7.55
N THR A 132 9.58 -15.60 8.19
CA THR A 132 9.62 -14.12 8.15
C THR A 132 10.70 -13.55 7.23
N GLY A 133 11.33 -14.39 6.40
CA GLY A 133 12.36 -14.00 5.45
C GLY A 133 13.77 -13.84 6.06
N PRO A 134 14.77 -13.47 5.23
CA PRO A 134 16.18 -13.44 5.63
C PRO A 134 16.45 -12.54 6.84
N ALA A 135 17.24 -13.02 7.80
CA ALA A 135 17.55 -12.31 9.04
C ALA A 135 18.25 -10.96 8.79
N ASP A 136 19.24 -10.92 7.90
CA ASP A 136 20.03 -9.70 7.61
C ASP A 136 19.16 -8.57 7.07
N ARG A 137 18.22 -8.89 6.18
CA ARG A 137 17.27 -7.92 5.62
C ARG A 137 16.39 -7.31 6.70
N ARG A 138 15.96 -8.12 7.66
CA ARG A 138 15.13 -7.64 8.78
C ARG A 138 15.93 -6.81 9.76
N GLN A 139 17.18 -7.17 10.03
CA GLN A 139 18.07 -6.37 10.86
C GLN A 139 18.33 -4.99 10.24
N ALA A 140 18.61 -4.94 8.93
CA ALA A 140 18.75 -3.68 8.20
C ALA A 140 17.45 -2.85 8.26
N LYS A 141 16.30 -3.50 8.06
CA LYS A 141 14.99 -2.83 8.13
C LYS A 141 14.70 -2.26 9.52
N LEU A 142 15.01 -3.02 10.56
CA LEU A 142 14.85 -2.60 11.95
C LEU A 142 15.74 -1.39 12.26
N ALA A 143 16.99 -1.40 11.80
CA ALA A 143 17.91 -0.27 11.97
C ALA A 143 17.38 1.00 11.28
N GLN A 144 16.87 0.87 10.04
CA GLN A 144 16.23 1.98 9.33
C GLN A 144 15.01 2.54 10.07
N LEU A 145 14.11 1.66 10.53
CA LEU A 145 12.90 2.10 11.24
C LEU A 145 13.22 2.71 12.61
N ALA A 146 14.25 2.22 13.30
CA ALA A 146 14.65 2.73 14.61
C ALA A 146 15.31 4.12 14.55
N GLN A 147 15.92 4.47 13.41
CA GLN A 147 16.55 5.77 13.17
C GLN A 147 15.65 6.75 12.41
N LEU A 148 14.41 6.35 12.14
CA LEU A 148 13.49 7.12 11.31
C LEU A 148 13.01 8.38 12.05
N SER A 149 13.48 9.55 11.62
CA SER A 149 13.02 10.83 12.17
C SER A 149 11.63 11.21 11.67
N TYR A 150 10.98 12.15 12.34
CA TYR A 150 9.68 12.63 11.91
C TYR A 150 9.74 13.35 10.55
N GLU A 151 10.79 14.13 10.34
CA GLU A 151 11.05 14.84 9.09
C GLU A 151 11.19 13.85 7.93
N ALA A 152 11.93 12.76 8.14
CA ALA A 152 12.05 11.69 7.15
C ALA A 152 10.72 10.98 6.88
N ILE A 153 9.85 10.82 7.89
CA ILE A 153 8.49 10.28 7.70
C ILE A 153 7.69 11.19 6.76
N LEU A 154 7.66 12.50 7.06
CA LEU A 154 6.94 13.51 6.28
C LEU A 154 7.41 13.54 4.83
N GLU A 155 8.72 13.46 4.60
CA GLU A 155 9.29 13.55 3.27
C GLU A 155 9.06 12.28 2.43
N THR A 156 9.16 11.10 3.05
CA THR A 156 9.36 9.85 2.28
C THR A 156 8.25 8.82 2.43
N ARG A 157 7.30 9.00 3.37
CA ARG A 157 6.34 7.94 3.74
C ARG A 157 4.89 8.37 3.86
N VAL A 158 4.62 9.67 4.03
CA VAL A 158 3.25 10.20 4.22
C VAL A 158 3.00 11.40 3.29
N ALA A 159 1.75 11.83 3.20
CA ALA A 159 1.40 13.12 2.64
C ALA A 159 0.60 13.93 3.67
N VAL A 160 1.14 15.06 4.09
CA VAL A 160 0.45 16.00 4.98
C VAL A 160 0.45 17.39 4.35
N GLY A 161 -0.54 18.20 4.69
CA GLY A 161 -0.54 19.62 4.34
C GLY A 161 -1.93 20.24 4.35
N THR A 162 -1.99 21.48 3.89
CA THR A 162 -3.23 22.14 3.49
C THR A 162 -3.82 21.52 2.23
N ALA A 163 -5.07 21.88 1.86
CA ALA A 163 -5.68 21.35 0.64
C ALA A 163 -4.83 21.62 -0.62
N PRO A 164 -4.32 22.85 -0.88
CA PRO A 164 -3.45 23.11 -2.03
C PRO A 164 -2.16 22.29 -2.00
N ALA A 165 -1.48 22.23 -0.84
CA ALA A 165 -0.24 21.47 -0.70
C ALA A 165 -0.45 19.97 -0.95
N LEU A 166 -1.57 19.40 -0.51
CA LEU A 166 -1.92 18.01 -0.79
C LEU A 166 -2.24 17.78 -2.26
N VAL A 167 -2.91 18.71 -2.95
CA VAL A 167 -3.12 18.61 -4.40
C VAL A 167 -1.77 18.53 -5.12
N ASP A 168 -0.86 19.46 -4.83
CA ASP A 168 0.47 19.49 -5.45
C ASP A 168 1.26 18.22 -5.14
N ARG A 169 1.28 17.79 -3.87
CA ARG A 169 2.01 16.60 -3.43
C ARG A 169 1.47 15.32 -4.08
N LEU A 170 0.15 15.16 -4.15
CA LEU A 170 -0.47 13.98 -4.75
C LEU A 170 -0.33 13.97 -6.28
N HIS A 171 -0.34 15.13 -6.93
CA HIS A 171 0.04 15.23 -8.35
C HIS A 171 1.49 14.80 -8.58
N ALA A 172 2.43 15.31 -7.79
CA ALA A 172 3.83 14.92 -7.90
C ALA A 172 4.03 13.41 -7.72
N LEU A 173 3.37 12.80 -6.73
CA LEU A 173 3.41 11.35 -6.50
C LEU A 173 2.80 10.55 -7.66
N ARG A 174 1.70 11.05 -8.24
CA ARG A 174 1.07 10.43 -9.41
C ARG A 174 2.03 10.41 -10.59
N GLU A 175 2.70 11.52 -10.88
CA GLU A 175 3.65 11.62 -12.00
C GLU A 175 4.93 10.81 -11.73
N GLU A 176 5.51 10.90 -10.54
CA GLU A 176 6.75 10.20 -10.17
C GLU A 176 6.59 8.67 -10.22
N LEU A 177 5.45 8.15 -9.75
CA LEU A 177 5.23 6.71 -9.59
C LEU A 177 4.29 6.13 -10.67
N GLY A 178 3.61 6.97 -11.45
CA GLY A 178 2.57 6.56 -12.39
C GLY A 178 1.41 5.85 -11.69
N LEU A 179 0.90 6.41 -10.59
CA LEU A 179 -0.17 5.80 -9.80
C LEU A 179 -1.50 5.80 -10.57
N THR A 180 -2.23 4.69 -10.52
CA THR A 180 -3.61 4.60 -11.03
C THR A 180 -4.67 4.68 -9.92
N GLY A 181 -4.24 4.63 -8.65
CA GLY A 181 -5.12 4.85 -7.52
C GLY A 181 -4.38 5.13 -6.22
N LEU A 182 -5.08 5.74 -5.28
CA LEU A 182 -4.59 6.08 -3.94
C LEU A 182 -5.62 5.65 -2.89
N VAL A 183 -5.16 5.02 -1.81
CA VAL A 183 -5.95 4.72 -0.62
C VAL A 183 -5.38 5.52 0.54
N ALA A 184 -6.15 6.50 1.02
CA ALA A 184 -5.79 7.32 2.16
C ALA A 184 -5.96 6.55 3.48
N GLU A 185 -4.89 6.42 4.26
CA GLU A 185 -4.91 5.87 5.61
C GLU A 185 -4.93 7.03 6.63
N LEU A 186 -6.12 7.37 7.14
CA LEU A 186 -6.30 8.56 7.98
C LEU A 186 -5.82 8.38 9.43
N ASN A 187 -5.73 7.14 9.91
CA ASN A 187 -5.38 6.85 11.29
C ASN A 187 -4.50 5.59 11.41
N PRO A 188 -3.27 5.62 10.89
CA PRO A 188 -2.40 4.45 10.87
C PRO A 188 -2.00 3.95 12.26
N GLY A 189 -1.77 4.85 13.21
CA GLY A 189 -1.36 4.52 14.59
C GLY A 189 -2.53 4.36 15.57
N GLY A 190 -3.75 4.74 15.18
CA GLY A 190 -4.92 4.67 16.05
C GLY A 190 -5.05 5.81 17.05
N LEU A 191 -4.19 6.84 16.98
CA LEU A 191 -4.15 7.96 17.94
C LEU A 191 -4.81 9.24 17.43
N THR A 192 -5.25 9.28 16.17
CA THR A 192 -5.98 10.46 15.64
C THR A 192 -7.43 10.47 16.12
N SER A 193 -7.89 11.61 16.63
CA SER A 193 -9.28 11.79 17.08
C SER A 193 -10.27 11.70 15.92
N LEU A 194 -11.53 11.33 16.23
CA LEU A 194 -12.59 11.26 15.23
C LEU A 194 -12.82 12.60 14.52
N GLU A 195 -12.79 13.69 15.27
CA GLU A 195 -12.94 15.04 14.73
C GLU A 195 -11.85 15.37 13.70
N ARG A 196 -10.59 15.07 14.01
CA ARG A 196 -9.45 15.29 13.10
C ARG A 196 -9.55 14.40 11.85
N MET A 197 -9.98 13.14 12.01
CA MET A 197 -10.24 12.24 10.88
C MET A 197 -11.36 12.78 9.98
N GLN A 198 -12.47 13.25 10.56
CA GLN A 198 -13.59 13.84 9.83
C GLN A 198 -13.18 15.11 9.11
N ARG A 199 -12.39 15.98 9.74
CA ARG A 199 -11.83 17.18 9.11
C ARG A 199 -10.94 16.83 7.92
N THR A 200 -10.03 15.88 8.10
CA THR A 200 -9.16 15.41 7.01
C THR A 200 -10.00 14.85 5.86
N LEU A 201 -10.97 13.97 6.16
CA LEU A 201 -11.84 13.38 5.15
C LEU A 201 -12.65 14.45 4.40
N ARG A 202 -13.17 15.47 5.09
CA ARG A 202 -13.89 16.59 4.47
C ARG A 202 -13.00 17.36 3.49
N ILE A 203 -11.81 17.77 3.92
CA ILE A 203 -10.84 18.48 3.06
C ILE A 203 -10.48 17.61 1.84
N LEU A 204 -10.16 16.33 2.07
CA LEU A 204 -9.82 15.42 0.97
C LEU A 204 -10.97 15.29 -0.04
N THR A 205 -12.21 15.13 0.43
CA THR A 205 -13.37 14.86 -0.45
C THR A 205 -13.92 16.10 -1.15
N HIS A 206 -13.84 17.28 -0.52
CA HIS A 206 -14.46 18.51 -1.03
C HIS A 206 -13.47 19.47 -1.68
N GLU A 207 -12.17 19.38 -1.36
CA GLU A 207 -11.16 20.34 -1.80
C GLU A 207 -10.03 19.68 -2.60
N VAL A 208 -9.56 18.49 -2.18
CA VAL A 208 -8.43 17.81 -2.84
C VAL A 208 -8.88 16.94 -4.02
N ILE A 209 -9.74 15.94 -3.80
CA ILE A 209 -10.20 14.99 -4.83
C ILE A 209 -10.83 15.70 -6.04
N PRO A 210 -11.64 16.77 -5.90
CA PRO A 210 -12.18 17.48 -7.05
C PRO A 210 -11.13 18.07 -7.99
N ALA A 211 -9.91 18.36 -7.53
CA ALA A 211 -8.81 18.85 -8.37
C ALA A 211 -8.22 17.77 -9.30
N PHE A 212 -8.51 16.48 -9.07
CA PHE A 212 -8.02 15.35 -9.88
C PHE A 212 -9.03 14.84 -10.91
N ARG A 213 -10.17 15.53 -11.06
CA ARG A 213 -11.23 15.17 -12.00
C ARG A 213 -10.97 15.69 -13.41
#